data_AF-A0A9P1KET9-F1
#
_entry.id   AF-A0A9P1KET9-F1
#
_cell.length_a   1.000
_cell.length_b   1.000
_cell.length_c   1.000
_cell.angle_alpha   90.00
_cell.angle_beta   90.00
_cell.angle_gamma   90.00
#
_symmetry.space_group_name_H-M   'P 1'
#
loop_
_entity.id
_entity.type
_entity.pdbx_description
1 polymer ?
#
loop_
_entity_poly.entity_id
_entity_poly.type
_entity_poly.pdbx_seq_one_letter_code
_entity_poly.pdbx_strand_id
1 'polypeptide(L)'
;MQLWSEDEHRLGLKPVMRRIYVAEDCQPLAHINWKFEWLWLYGFVRPETGETYWWIIPYVNTTLFSRVLQEFAAEFKLGPNQHIMLVVDQAGWHISKNLKVPEGLHLMFLPSHSPEL
;
A
#
# COMPACT_ATOMS: atom_id res chain seq x y z
N MET A 1 8.55 21.38 5.47
CA MET A 1 7.52 20.46 4.92
C MET A 1 8.24 19.25 4.38
N GLN A 2 7.85 18.04 4.81
CA GLN A 2 8.51 16.80 4.39
C GLN A 2 7.69 16.11 3.30
N LEU A 3 8.36 15.38 2.40
CA LEU A 3 7.73 14.58 1.36
C LEU A 3 7.78 13.10 1.73
N TRP A 4 6.64 12.44 1.66
CA TRP A 4 6.47 11.01 1.86
C TRP A 4 5.72 10.44 0.66
N SER A 5 5.95 9.16 0.36
CA SER A 5 5.18 8.41 -0.62
C SER A 5 4.50 7.24 0.06
N GLU A 6 3.31 6.88 -0.40
CA GLU A 6 2.55 5.74 0.11
C GLU A 6 1.92 4.94 -1.01
N ASP A 7 1.90 3.61 -0.81
CA ASP A 7 1.26 2.64 -1.70
C ASP A 7 0.85 1.40 -0.91
N GLU A 8 -0.10 0.62 -1.46
CA GLU A 8 -0.57 -0.62 -0.88
C GLU A 8 -0.14 -1.87 -1.65
N HIS A 9 0.45 -2.81 -0.92
CA HIS A 9 0.84 -4.10 -1.46
C HIS A 9 0.04 -5.25 -0.86
N ARG A 10 -0.53 -6.10 -1.71
CA ARG A 10 -1.24 -7.31 -1.25
C ARG A 10 -0.25 -8.40 -0.86
N LEU A 11 -0.32 -8.85 0.39
CA LEU A 11 0.44 -9.98 0.93
C LEU A 11 -0.49 -11.18 1.09
N GLY A 12 -0.07 -12.37 0.67
CA GLY A 12 -0.84 -13.58 0.97
C GLY A 12 -0.69 -14.71 -0.02
N LEU A 13 -1.61 -15.65 0.06
CA LEU A 13 -1.63 -16.82 -0.79
C LEU A 13 -2.14 -16.42 -2.17
N LYS A 14 -1.20 -16.42 -3.12
CA LYS A 14 -1.48 -16.38 -4.55
C LYS A 14 -0.95 -17.67 -5.16
N PRO A 15 -1.72 -18.34 -6.04
CA PRO A 15 -1.20 -19.48 -6.79
C PRO A 15 0.04 -19.06 -7.58
N VAL A 16 1.17 -19.71 -7.31
CA VAL A 16 2.43 -19.50 -8.03
C VAL A 16 2.63 -20.64 -9.00
N MET A 17 2.67 -20.31 -10.29
CA MET A 17 3.10 -21.26 -11.32
C MET A 17 4.60 -21.51 -11.13
N ARG A 18 4.98 -22.79 -10.99
CA ARG A 18 6.38 -23.20 -10.82
C ARG A 18 6.78 -24.17 -11.92
N ARG A 19 8.06 -24.13 -12.28
CA ARG A 19 8.66 -25.17 -13.12
C ARG A 19 8.84 -26.44 -12.28
N ILE A 20 8.56 -27.59 -12.89
CA ILE A 20 8.80 -28.90 -12.31
C ILE A 20 9.61 -29.73 -13.29
N TYR A 21 10.46 -30.61 -12.77
CA TYR A 21 11.15 -31.61 -13.58
C TYR A 21 10.31 -32.88 -13.62
N VAL A 22 10.17 -33.46 -14.80
CA VAL A 22 9.56 -34.76 -15.04
C VAL A 22 10.47 -35.56 -15.95
N ALA A 23 10.39 -36.89 -15.88
CA ALA A 23 11.11 -37.75 -16.80
C ALA A 23 10.65 -37.51 -18.25
N GLU A 24 11.51 -37.88 -19.20
CA GLU A 24 11.18 -37.88 -20.62
C GLU A 24 9.91 -38.74 -20.85
N ASP A 25 9.07 -38.32 -21.79
CA ASP A 25 7.77 -38.91 -22.12
C ASP A 25 6.70 -38.91 -21.01
N CYS A 26 6.89 -38.17 -19.91
CA CYS A 26 5.88 -37.99 -18.86
C CYS A 26 5.13 -36.66 -18.98
N GLN A 27 3.81 -36.69 -18.79
CA GLN A 27 3.00 -35.48 -18.69
C GLN A 27 3.25 -34.80 -17.33
N PRO A 28 3.65 -33.51 -17.30
CA PRO A 28 3.80 -32.79 -16.04
C PRO A 28 2.45 -32.50 -15.39
N LEU A 29 2.27 -32.96 -14.15
CA LEU A 29 1.12 -32.63 -13.30
C LEU A 29 1.60 -31.76 -12.13
N ALA A 30 1.16 -30.51 -12.10
CA ALA A 30 1.44 -29.58 -11.01
C ALA A 30 0.24 -29.48 -10.08
N HIS A 31 0.38 -29.94 -8.83
CA HIS A 31 -0.61 -29.66 -7.79
C HIS A 31 -0.48 -28.20 -7.35
N ILE A 32 -1.54 -27.44 -7.57
CA ILE A 32 -1.64 -26.02 -7.19
C ILE A 32 -2.66 -25.91 -6.07
N ASN A 33 -2.27 -25.30 -4.96
CA ASN A 33 -3.18 -24.94 -3.88
C ASN A 33 -3.84 -23.59 -4.22
N TRP A 34 -5.01 -23.65 -4.88
CA TRP A 34 -5.76 -22.47 -5.27
C TRP A 34 -6.45 -21.82 -4.07
N LYS A 35 -5.71 -20.95 -3.38
CA LYS A 35 -6.23 -20.12 -2.29
C LYS A 35 -6.13 -18.64 -2.62
N PHE A 36 -7.09 -17.91 -2.09
CA PHE A 36 -7.27 -16.48 -2.27
C PHE A 36 -7.47 -15.86 -0.88
N GLU A 37 -6.42 -15.93 -0.09
CA GLU A 37 -6.34 -15.42 1.29
C GLU A 37 -5.25 -14.35 1.32
N TRP A 38 -5.58 -13.12 1.73
CA TRP A 38 -4.64 -12.00 1.71
C TRP A 38 -4.85 -11.02 2.85
N LEU A 39 -3.77 -10.30 3.14
CA LEU A 39 -3.69 -9.08 3.91
C LEU A 39 -3.12 -7.98 3.00
N TRP A 40 -3.18 -6.75 3.48
CA TRP A 40 -2.68 -5.57 2.79
C TRP A 40 -1.60 -4.91 3.64
N LEU A 41 -0.46 -4.66 3.01
CA LEU A 41 0.60 -3.82 3.53
C LEU A 41 0.38 -2.40 3.03
N TYR A 42 0.11 -1.48 3.94
CA TYR A 42 0.19 -0.05 3.68
C TYR A 42 1.60 0.39 3.98
N GLY A 43 2.31 0.94 2.99
CA GLY A 43 3.72 1.27 3.12
C GLY A 43 3.98 2.75 2.86
N PHE A 44 4.52 3.45 3.84
CA PHE A 44 4.94 4.85 3.77
C PHE A 44 6.46 4.91 3.75
N VAL A 45 7.03 5.70 2.85
CA VAL A 45 8.48 5.91 2.76
C VAL A 45 8.79 7.40 2.61
N ARG A 46 9.79 7.88 3.34
CA ARG A 46 10.39 9.20 3.13
C ARG A 46 11.59 9.08 2.21
N PRO A 47 11.48 9.46 0.92
CA PRO A 47 12.52 9.17 -0.08
C PRO A 47 13.90 9.75 0.26
N GLU A 48 13.92 10.91 0.89
CA GLU A 48 15.16 11.62 1.26
C GLU A 48 16.03 10.84 2.28
N THR A 49 15.40 10.06 3.16
CA THR A 49 16.09 9.43 4.31
C THR A 49 15.98 7.92 4.33
N GLY A 50 15.02 7.35 3.59
CA GLY A 50 14.66 5.95 3.68
C GLY A 50 13.88 5.59 4.95
N GLU A 51 13.44 6.57 5.74
CA GLU A 51 12.54 6.33 6.87
C GLU A 51 11.23 5.71 6.38
N THR A 52 10.76 4.67 7.08
CA THR A 52 9.57 3.91 6.67
C THR A 52 8.57 3.76 7.81
N TYR A 53 7.29 3.78 7.48
CA TYR A 53 6.19 3.48 8.40
C TYR A 53 5.19 2.56 7.69
N TRP A 54 4.60 1.58 8.37
CA TRP A 54 3.79 0.58 7.67
C TRP A 54 2.76 -0.11 8.57
N TRP A 55 1.72 -0.65 7.93
CA TRP A 55 0.65 -1.41 8.57
C TRP A 55 0.32 -2.67 7.79
N ILE A 56 0.05 -3.78 8.49
CA ILE A 56 -0.52 -4.98 7.88
C ILE A 56 -1.97 -5.11 8.37
N ILE A 57 -2.92 -4.92 7.45
CA ILE A 57 -4.37 -4.89 7.76
C ILE A 57 -5.18 -5.76 6.80
N PRO A 58 -6.38 -6.22 7.19
CA PRO A 58 -7.12 -7.23 6.39
C PRO A 58 -7.76 -6.68 5.11
N TYR A 59 -7.98 -5.37 5.00
CA TYR A 59 -8.73 -4.78 3.88
C TYR A 59 -8.15 -3.44 3.45
N VAL A 60 -8.43 -3.07 2.20
CA VAL A 60 -8.27 -1.71 1.68
C VAL A 60 -9.62 -1.03 1.50
N ASN A 61 -9.84 0.10 2.16
CA ASN A 61 -11.03 0.94 1.99
C ASN A 61 -10.83 2.34 2.62
N THR A 62 -11.70 3.29 2.27
CA THR A 62 -11.63 4.68 2.76
C THR A 62 -11.66 4.80 4.29
N THR A 63 -12.42 3.96 4.99
CA THR A 63 -12.53 4.01 6.45
C THR A 63 -11.22 3.63 7.12
N LEU A 64 -10.60 2.53 6.67
CA LEU A 64 -9.30 2.08 7.18
C LEU A 64 -8.19 3.03 6.76
N PHE A 65 -8.18 3.51 5.52
CA PHE A 65 -7.18 4.48 5.08
C PHE A 65 -7.25 5.76 5.92
N SER A 66 -8.44 6.30 6.19
CA SER A 66 -8.63 7.44 7.11
C SER A 66 -8.04 7.19 8.50
N ARG A 67 -8.17 5.97 9.04
CA ARG A 67 -7.59 5.59 10.34
C ARG A 67 -6.07 5.54 10.26
N VAL A 68 -5.51 4.91 9.21
CA VAL A 68 -4.06 4.84 9.01
C VAL A 68 -3.46 6.24 8.89
N LEU A 69 -4.08 7.15 8.13
CA LEU A 69 -3.62 8.54 8.04
C LEU A 69 -3.64 9.25 9.40
N GLN A 70 -4.67 9.02 10.23
CA GLN A 70 -4.73 9.57 11.59
C GLN A 70 -3.59 9.07 12.48
N GLU A 71 -3.33 7.77 12.48
CA GLU A 71 -2.22 7.19 13.25
C GLU A 71 -0.86 7.68 12.73
N PHE A 72 -0.68 7.76 11.41
CA PHE A 72 0.52 8.35 10.79
C PHE A 72 0.72 9.80 11.22
N ALA A 73 -0.33 10.62 11.18
CA ALA A 73 -0.24 12.01 11.62
C ALA A 73 0.08 12.14 13.11
N ALA A 74 -0.46 11.26 13.95
CA ALA A 74 -0.16 11.22 15.38
C ALA A 74 1.30 10.83 15.65
N GLU A 75 1.81 9.80 14.98
CA GLU A 75 3.20 9.32 15.10
C GLU A 75 4.20 10.44 14.77
N PHE A 76 3.99 11.13 13.64
CA PHE A 76 4.85 12.23 13.20
C PHE A 76 4.48 13.59 13.76
N LYS A 77 3.54 13.63 14.73
CA LYS A 77 3.09 14.84 15.45
C LYS A 77 2.73 15.99 14.50
N LEU A 78 1.95 15.67 13.47
CA LEU A 78 1.49 16.66 12.50
C LEU A 78 0.46 17.61 13.12
N GLY A 79 0.37 18.80 12.54
CA GLY A 79 -0.55 19.84 13.01
C GLY A 79 -0.20 21.21 12.41
N PRO A 80 -0.58 22.31 13.07
CA PRO A 80 -0.44 23.67 12.52
C PRO A 80 1.00 24.09 12.16
N ASN A 81 2.01 23.49 12.80
CA ASN A 81 3.42 23.85 12.65
C ASN A 81 4.24 22.77 11.93
N GLN A 82 3.69 21.58 11.74
CA GLN A 82 4.41 20.42 11.20
C GLN A 82 3.56 19.79 10.10
N HIS A 83 4.07 19.85 8.88
CA HIS A 83 3.34 19.42 7.69
C HIS A 83 4.10 18.36 6.88
N ILE A 84 3.34 17.38 6.40
CA ILE A 84 3.78 16.35 5.46
C ILE A 84 2.94 16.47 4.18
N MET A 85 3.62 16.41 3.05
CA MET A 85 3.03 16.12 1.75
C MET A 85 3.18 14.63 1.50
N LEU A 86 2.06 13.94 1.32
CA LEU A 86 1.97 12.52 1.09
C LEU A 86 1.56 12.26 -0.36
N VAL A 87 2.48 11.69 -1.14
CA VAL A 87 2.30 11.29 -2.52
C VAL A 87 1.59 9.94 -2.56
N VAL A 88 0.47 9.87 -3.26
CA VAL A 88 -0.37 8.68 -3.41
C VAL A 88 -0.86 8.55 -4.85
N ASP A 89 -1.26 7.35 -5.24
CA ASP A 89 -1.97 7.14 -6.50
C ASP A 89 -3.44 7.64 -6.42
N GLN A 90 -4.21 7.42 -7.49
CA GLN A 90 -5.62 7.82 -7.55
C GLN A 90 -6.60 6.66 -7.27
N ALA A 91 -6.22 5.70 -6.42
CA ALA A 91 -7.12 4.63 -6.00
C ALA A 91 -8.43 5.19 -5.42
N GLY A 92 -9.52 4.44 -5.59
CA GLY A 92 -10.87 4.92 -5.22
C GLY A 92 -10.99 5.33 -3.74
N TRP A 93 -10.19 4.75 -2.84
CA TRP A 93 -10.17 5.13 -1.43
C TRP A 93 -9.32 6.37 -1.13
N HIS A 94 -8.33 6.70 -1.98
CA HIS A 94 -7.51 7.93 -1.91
C HIS A 94 -8.27 9.18 -2.34
N ILE A 95 -9.17 9.06 -3.33
CA ILE A 95 -9.94 10.18 -3.88
C ILE A 95 -11.38 10.26 -3.35
N SER A 96 -11.71 9.43 -2.36
CA SER A 96 -13.08 9.35 -1.82
C SER A 96 -13.46 10.64 -1.10
N LYS A 97 -14.68 11.15 -1.36
CA LYS A 97 -15.24 12.31 -0.64
C LYS A 97 -15.43 12.06 0.86
N ASN A 98 -15.45 10.80 1.28
CA ASN A 98 -15.58 10.39 2.67
C ASN A 98 -14.22 10.19 3.36
N LEU A 99 -13.10 10.39 2.65
CA LEU A 99 -11.76 10.29 3.22
C LEU A 99 -11.54 11.41 4.23
N LYS A 100 -11.06 11.05 5.42
CA LYS A 100 -10.67 12.01 6.45
C LYS A 100 -9.16 12.15 6.48
N VAL A 101 -8.66 13.29 6.01
CA VAL A 101 -7.24 13.63 6.07
C VAL A 101 -7.00 14.49 7.33
N PRO A 102 -6.09 14.09 8.23
CA PRO A 102 -5.79 14.85 9.45
C PRO A 102 -5.09 16.18 9.15
N GLU A 103 -5.20 17.12 10.08
CA GLU A 103 -4.50 18.41 9.99
C GLU A 103 -2.98 18.21 9.88
N GLY A 104 -2.34 19.01 9.02
CA GLY A 104 -0.91 18.90 8.77
C GLY A 104 -0.54 17.90 7.67
N LEU A 105 -1.43 17.01 7.28
CA LEU A 105 -1.22 16.05 6.19
C LEU A 105 -1.88 16.54 4.89
N HIS A 106 -1.14 16.56 3.80
CA HIS A 106 -1.61 17.02 2.49
C HIS A 106 -1.39 15.94 1.44
N LEU A 107 -2.44 15.51 0.74
CA LEU A 107 -2.33 14.51 -0.31
C LEU A 107 -1.90 15.15 -1.64
N MET A 108 -0.93 14.53 -2.30
CA MET A 108 -0.50 14.84 -3.66
C MET A 108 -0.74 13.62 -4.54
N PHE A 109 -1.51 13.78 -5.60
CA PHE A 109 -1.88 12.65 -6.47
C PHE A 109 -0.93 12.52 -7.64
N LEU A 110 -0.40 11.31 -7.85
CA LEU A 110 0.34 10.95 -9.05
C LEU A 110 -0.58 10.94 -10.29
N PRO A 111 -0.03 11.15 -11.50
CA PRO A 111 -0.76 10.86 -12.72
C PRO A 111 -1.22 9.39 -12.75
N SER A 112 -2.36 9.13 -13.41
CA SER A 112 -2.88 7.77 -13.50
C SER A 112 -1.87 6.85 -14.22
N HIS A 113 -1.80 5.59 -13.78
CA HIS A 113 -0.97 4.55 -14.37
C HIS A 113 0.53 4.89 -14.47
N SER A 114 1.08 5.61 -13.49
CA SER A 114 2.50 5.99 -13.46
C SER A 114 3.26 5.36 -12.27
N PRO A 115 3.34 4.01 -12.15
CA PRO A 115 4.04 3.35 -11.05
C PRO A 115 5.56 3.56 -11.04
N GLU A 116 6.14 4.11 -12.11
CA GLU A 116 7.56 4.45 -12.23
C GLU A 116 7.96 5.78 -11.60
N LEU A 117 6.99 6.59 -11.18
CA LEU A 117 7.17 7.91 -10.54
C LEU A 117 7.14 7.81 -9.02
#